data_AF-A0A1M5P2T3-F1
#
_entry.id   AF-A0A1M5P2T3-F1
#
_cell.length_a   1.000
_cell.length_b   1.000
_cell.length_c   1.000
_cell.angle_alpha   90.00
_cell.angle_beta   90.00
_cell.angle_gamma   90.00
#
_symmetry.space_group_name_H-M   'P 1'
#
loop_
_entity.id
_entity.type
_entity.pdbx_description
1 polymer ?
#
loop_
_entity_poly.entity_id
_entity_poly.type
_entity_poly.pdbx_seq_one_letter_code
_entity_poly.pdbx_strand_id
1 'polypeptide(L)'
;MIGSLTAEDRATSLRQAAHKLDVALLALEAFDLRHAGQPADPQRASDRRLLVDVAAQICWEYVVQREMNGVDDHRDLRQRYRVPDEVWQRIGASPRPE
;
A
#
# COMPACT_ATOMS: atom_id res chain seq x y z
N MET A 1 -14.02 -23.58 -18.87
CA MET A 1 -14.07 -22.29 -19.60
C MET A 1 -13.77 -21.21 -18.57
N ILE A 2 -12.50 -20.79 -18.45
CA ILE A 2 -12.13 -19.71 -17.51
C ILE A 2 -12.72 -18.43 -18.11
N GLY A 3 -13.76 -17.87 -17.51
CA GLY A 3 -14.41 -16.65 -18.00
C GLY A 3 -13.39 -15.51 -18.07
N SER A 4 -13.24 -14.89 -19.24
CA SER A 4 -12.39 -13.72 -19.38
C SER A 4 -13.01 -12.56 -18.59
N LEU A 5 -12.28 -11.98 -17.63
CA LEU A 5 -12.73 -10.80 -16.88
C LEU A 5 -13.16 -9.69 -17.85
N THR A 6 -14.35 -9.12 -17.63
CA THR A 6 -14.83 -7.98 -18.41
C THR A 6 -14.03 -6.72 -18.06
N ALA A 7 -14.10 -5.69 -18.90
CA ALA A 7 -13.47 -4.40 -18.61
C ALA A 7 -14.03 -3.74 -17.33
N GLU A 8 -15.32 -3.96 -17.03
CA GLU A 8 -15.97 -3.43 -15.83
C GLU A 8 -15.49 -4.14 -14.56
N ASP A 9 -15.31 -5.46 -14.61
CA ASP A 9 -14.75 -6.24 -13.49
C ASP A 9 -13.35 -5.74 -13.15
N ARG A 10 -12.50 -5.56 -14.17
CA ARG A 10 -11.12 -5.04 -13.99
C ARG A 10 -11.10 -3.65 -13.39
N ALA A 11 -11.95 -2.75 -13.89
CA ALA A 11 -12.06 -1.39 -13.36
C ALA A 11 -12.53 -1.39 -11.90
N THR A 12 -13.44 -2.29 -11.54
CA THR A 12 -13.93 -2.44 -10.16
C THR A 12 -12.84 -2.95 -9.22
N SER A 13 -12.12 -4.01 -9.60
CA SER A 13 -11.00 -4.52 -8.82
C SER A 13 -9.92 -3.46 -8.61
N LEU A 14 -9.58 -2.70 -9.66
CA LEU A 14 -8.60 -1.63 -9.58
C LEU A 14 -9.05 -0.50 -8.64
N ARG A 15 -10.32 -0.11 -8.67
CA ARG A 15 -10.88 0.88 -7.73
C ARG A 15 -10.81 0.39 -6.29
N GLN A 16 -11.11 -0.88 -6.04
CA GLN A 16 -11.03 -1.47 -4.71
C GLN A 16 -9.58 -1.51 -4.19
N ALA A 17 -8.62 -1.89 -5.04
CA ALA A 17 -7.21 -1.89 -4.67
C ALA A 17 -6.67 -0.48 -4.38
N ALA A 18 -7.07 0.51 -5.20
CA ALA A 18 -6.75 1.92 -4.94
C ALA A 18 -7.29 2.38 -3.58
N HIS A 19 -8.56 2.07 -3.28
CA HIS A 19 -9.17 2.43 -2.01
C HIS A 19 -8.49 1.76 -0.81
N LYS A 20 -8.09 0.49 -0.92
CA LYS A 20 -7.33 -0.20 0.12
C LYS A 20 -5.99 0.47 0.40
N LEU A 21 -5.30 0.92 -0.65
CA LEU A 21 -4.04 1.65 -0.52
C LEU A 21 -4.24 2.97 0.23
N ASP A 22 -5.27 3.75 -0.14
CA ASP A 22 -5.61 4.99 0.54
C ASP A 22 -5.86 4.76 2.05
N VAL A 23 -6.66 3.74 2.39
CA VAL A 23 -6.96 3.40 3.78
C VAL A 23 -5.70 3.00 4.56
N ALA A 24 -4.81 2.21 3.97
CA ALA A 24 -3.58 1.77 4.63
C ALA A 24 -2.61 2.95 4.89
N LEU A 25 -2.47 3.85 3.92
CA LEU A 25 -1.63 5.04 4.07
C LEU A 25 -2.20 6.01 5.12
N LEU A 26 -3.52 6.22 5.13
CA LEU A 26 -4.19 7.02 6.16
C LEU A 26 -4.03 6.41 7.56
N ALA A 27 -4.04 5.08 7.69
CA ALA A 27 -3.82 4.41 8.97
C ALA A 27 -2.39 4.65 9.49
N LEU A 28 -1.38 4.57 8.60
CA LEU A 28 0.01 4.89 8.94
C LEU A 28 0.16 6.36 9.35
N GLU A 29 -0.40 7.29 8.56
CA GLU A 29 -0.36 8.72 8.87
C GLU A 29 -1.03 9.04 10.21
N ALA A 30 -2.21 8.47 10.46
CA ALA A 30 -2.93 8.65 11.72
C ALA A 30 -2.14 8.10 12.91
N PHE A 31 -1.45 6.96 12.74
CA PHE A 31 -0.57 6.40 13.76
C PHE A 31 0.58 7.36 14.07
N ASP A 32 1.25 7.88 13.04
CA ASP A 32 2.38 8.80 13.18
C ASP A 32 1.97 10.11 13.86
N LEU A 33 0.83 10.69 13.47
CA LEU A 33 0.28 11.89 14.10
C LEU A 33 -0.09 11.66 15.57
N ARG A 34 -0.69 10.52 15.89
CA ARG A 34 -1.09 10.18 17.26
C ARG A 34 0.12 10.06 18.20
N HIS A 35 1.25 9.59 17.69
CA HIS A 35 2.45 9.31 18.49
C HIS A 35 3.54 10.37 18.35
N ALA A 36 3.30 11.44 17.58
CA ALA A 36 4.21 12.56 17.43
C ALA A 36 4.58 13.18 18.79
N GLY A 37 5.88 13.36 19.04
CA GLY A 37 6.40 13.96 20.27
C GLY A 37 6.36 13.06 21.51
N GLN A 38 5.86 11.83 21.41
CA GLN A 38 5.91 10.87 22.50
C GLN A 38 7.31 10.22 22.61
N PRO A 39 7.74 9.80 23.82
CA PRO A 39 9.03 9.13 23.99
C PRO A 39 9.07 7.81 23.21
N ALA A 40 10.27 7.41 22.78
CA ALA A 40 10.50 6.17 22.05
C ALA A 40 10.02 4.95 22.85
N ASP A 41 9.35 4.04 22.17
CA ASP A 41 8.78 2.83 22.75
C ASP A 41 8.92 1.66 21.77
N PRO A 42 9.57 0.55 22.17
CA PRO A 42 9.75 -0.62 21.33
C PRO A 42 8.45 -1.22 20.78
N GLN A 43 7.36 -1.16 21.55
CA GLN A 43 6.07 -1.68 21.09
C GLN A 43 5.52 -0.80 19.96
N ARG A 44 5.54 0.52 20.15
CA ARG A 44 5.09 1.48 19.14
C ARG A 44 5.94 1.42 17.87
N ALA A 45 7.25 1.17 18.00
CA ALA A 45 8.11 0.95 16.84
C ALA A 45 7.73 -0.32 16.05
N SER A 46 7.35 -1.39 16.76
CA SER A 46 6.87 -2.64 16.15
C SER A 46 5.50 -2.45 15.48
N ASP A 47 4.56 -1.78 16.14
CA ASP A 47 3.22 -1.52 15.61
C ASP A 47 3.28 -0.64 14.34
N ARG A 48 4.12 0.42 14.36
CA ARG A 48 4.37 1.25 13.19
C ARG A 48 4.93 0.44 12.03
N ARG A 49 5.88 -0.46 12.33
CA ARG A 49 6.51 -1.30 11.32
C ARG A 49 5.49 -2.23 10.64
N LEU A 50 4.56 -2.80 11.41
CA LEU A 50 3.47 -3.61 10.85
C LEU A 50 2.59 -2.78 9.89
N LEU A 51 2.27 -1.52 10.25
CA LEU A 51 1.51 -0.63 9.35
C LEU A 51 2.27 -0.33 8.05
N VAL A 52 3.58 -0.12 8.13
CA VAL A 52 4.43 0.07 6.94
C VAL A 52 4.44 -1.20 6.08
N ASP A 53 4.59 -2.38 6.68
CA ASP A 53 4.63 -3.66 5.97
C ASP A 53 3.27 -3.94 5.28
N VAL A 54 2.14 -3.67 5.95
CA VAL A 54 0.80 -3.76 5.37
C VAL A 54 0.61 -2.78 4.21
N ALA A 55 0.99 -1.51 4.40
CA ALA A 55 0.90 -0.50 3.34
C ALA A 55 1.78 -0.86 2.14
N ALA A 56 2.97 -1.42 2.37
CA ALA A 56 3.88 -1.86 1.31
C ALA A 56 3.30 -3.05 0.53
N GLN A 57 2.71 -4.03 1.22
CA GLN A 57 2.05 -5.17 0.58
C GLN A 57 0.88 -4.71 -0.32
N ILE A 58 0.00 -3.84 0.20
CA ILE A 58 -1.13 -3.31 -0.57
C ILE A 58 -0.66 -2.46 -1.76
N CYS A 59 0.39 -1.65 -1.55
CA CYS A 59 1.01 -0.87 -2.63
C CYS A 59 1.57 -1.79 -3.73
N TRP A 60 2.22 -2.89 -3.36
CA TRP A 60 2.73 -3.88 -4.31
C TRP A 60 1.60 -4.55 -5.10
N GLU A 61 0.55 -5.02 -4.42
CA GLU A 61 -0.63 -5.60 -5.08
C GLU A 61 -1.28 -4.64 -6.08
N TYR A 62 -1.35 -3.36 -5.72
CA TYR A 62 -1.91 -2.34 -6.60
C TYR A 62 -1.05 -2.06 -7.84
N VAL A 63 0.28 -2.05 -7.68
CA VAL A 63 1.22 -1.95 -8.81
C VAL A 63 1.05 -3.13 -9.76
N VAL A 64 1.06 -4.37 -9.24
CA VAL A 64 0.87 -5.58 -10.05
C VAL A 64 -0.47 -5.56 -10.80
N GLN A 65 -1.56 -5.13 -10.14
CA GLN A 65 -2.85 -5.00 -10.81
C GLN A 65 -2.83 -3.96 -11.93
N ARG A 66 -2.10 -2.86 -11.79
CA ARG A 66 -1.97 -1.84 -12.86
C ARG A 66 -1.19 -2.38 -14.06
N GLU A 67 -0.08 -3.08 -13.82
CA GLU A 67 0.71 -3.73 -14.87
C GLU A 67 -0.14 -4.77 -15.62
N MET A 68 -0.90 -5.60 -14.91
CA MET A 68 -1.84 -6.56 -15.52
C MET A 68 -2.93 -5.90 -16.37
N ASN A 69 -3.23 -4.62 -16.14
CA ASN A 69 -4.18 -3.83 -16.92
C ASN A 69 -3.51 -2.96 -18.00
N GLY A 70 -2.19 -3.10 -18.22
CA GLY A 70 -1.42 -2.37 -19.24
C GLY A 70 -1.10 -0.92 -18.88
N VAL A 71 -1.07 -0.59 -17.58
CA VAL A 71 -0.73 0.74 -17.06
C VAL A 71 0.66 0.69 -16.42
N ASP A 72 1.70 0.93 -17.24
CA ASP A 72 3.11 0.75 -16.87
C ASP A 72 3.80 2.02 -16.35
N ASP A 73 3.15 3.20 -16.42
CA ASP A 73 3.74 4.42 -15.85
C ASP A 73 3.44 4.53 -14.35
N HIS A 74 4.35 3.97 -13.54
CA HIS A 74 4.27 4.01 -12.08
C HIS A 74 4.84 5.31 -11.48
N ARG A 75 5.35 6.24 -12.29
CA ARG A 75 5.92 7.50 -11.77
C ARG A 75 4.87 8.40 -11.13
N ASP A 76 3.60 8.25 -11.54
CA ASP A 76 2.46 8.99 -11.00
C ASP A 76 2.00 8.47 -9.63
N LEU A 77 2.29 7.20 -9.29
CA LEU A 77 1.75 6.55 -8.08
C LEU A 77 2.24 7.18 -6.78
N ARG A 78 3.54 7.40 -6.67
CA ARG A 78 4.15 7.97 -5.45
C ARG A 78 3.68 9.40 -5.20
N GLN A 79 3.48 10.18 -6.26
CA GLN A 79 2.97 11.55 -6.14
C GLN A 79 1.47 11.58 -5.86
N ARG A 80 0.69 10.77 -6.59
CA ARG A 80 -0.78 10.74 -6.49
C ARG A 80 -1.29 10.23 -5.15
N TYR A 81 -0.64 9.20 -4.61
CA TYR A 81 -1.01 8.58 -3.34
C TYR A 81 -0.16 9.07 -2.16
N ARG A 82 0.81 9.97 -2.41
CA ARG A 82 1.76 10.46 -1.39
C ARG A 82 2.40 9.32 -0.59
N VAL A 83 2.77 8.25 -1.28
CA VAL A 83 3.33 7.05 -0.66
C VAL A 83 4.63 7.42 0.06
N PRO A 84 4.75 7.18 1.38
CA PRO A 84 5.98 7.43 2.11
C PRO A 84 7.15 6.63 1.55
N ASP A 85 8.35 7.19 1.60
CA ASP A 85 9.56 6.57 1.05
C ASP A 85 9.85 5.20 1.65
N GLU A 86 9.59 5.02 2.94
CA GLU A 86 9.76 3.75 3.65
C GLU A 86 8.77 2.67 3.22
N VAL A 87 7.56 3.05 2.80
CA VAL A 87 6.56 2.14 2.22
C VAL A 87 7.04 1.74 0.82
N TRP A 88 7.46 2.72 0.02
CA TRP A 88 7.97 2.48 -1.32
C TRP A 88 9.25 1.62 -1.33
N GLN A 89 10.14 1.77 -0.36
CA GLN A 89 11.35 0.94 -0.29
C GLN A 89 11.08 -0.49 0.19
N ARG A 90 9.90 -0.75 0.77
CA ARG A 90 9.50 -2.09 1.23
C ARG A 90 8.62 -2.86 0.24
N ILE A 91 8.15 -2.23 -0.84
CA ILE A 91 7.39 -2.96 -1.86
C ILE A 91 8.22 -4.11 -2.43
N GLY A 92 7.63 -5.30 -2.53
CA GLY A 92 8.30 -6.51 -3.02
C GLY A 92 9.29 -7.16 -2.04
N ALA A 93 9.54 -6.57 -0.86
CA ALA A 93 10.19 -7.29 0.23
C ALA A 93 9.18 -8.27 0.84
N SER A 94 9.53 -9.55 0.98
CA SER A 94 8.65 -10.50 1.68
C SER A 94 8.38 -9.98 3.10
N PRO A 95 7.12 -9.93 3.57
CA PRO A 95 6.83 -9.59 4.95
C PRO A 95 7.63 -10.53 5.85
N ARG A 96 8.29 -9.96 6.87
CA ARG A 96 9.09 -10.75 7.80
C ARG A 96 8.14 -11.71 8.53
N PRO A 97 8.38 -13.04 8.51
CA PRO A 97 7.61 -13.94 9.34
C PRO A 97 7.84 -13.54 10.80
N GLU A 98 6.74 -13.29 11.51
CA GLU A 98 6.68 -13.01 12.93
C GLU A 98 7.08 -14.23 13.79
#